data_AF-A0A6P0DTQ6-F1
#
_entry.id   AF-A0A6P0DTQ6-F1
#
_cell.length_a   1.000
_cell.length_b   1.000
_cell.length_c   1.000
_cell.angle_alpha   90.00
_cell.angle_beta   90.00
_cell.angle_gamma   90.00
#
_symmetry.space_group_name_H-M   'P 1'
#
loop_
_entity.id
_entity.type
_entity.pdbx_description
1 polymer ?
#
loop_
_entity_poly.entity_id
_entity_poly.type
_entity_poly.pdbx_seq_one_letter_code
_entity_poly.pdbx_strand_id
1 'polypeptide(L)' 'LEAALVEPVSLTKRGKDKLVILTAAQYRKLIGRSHTQAYGLLDAPEDIHQELMTGIEDIIGTDNA' A
#
# COMPACT_ATOMS: atom_id res chain seq x y z
N LEU A 1 -19.11 19.25 12.74
CA LEU A 1 -19.26 18.52 11.45
C LEU A 1 -17.92 18.29 10.75
N GLU A 2 -16.90 19.11 11.02
CA GLU A 2 -15.61 19.05 10.30
C GLU A 2 -14.74 17.82 10.63
N ALA A 3 -14.78 17.27 11.85
CA ALA A 3 -14.03 16.05 12.21
C ALA A 3 -14.56 14.78 11.53
N ALA A 4 -15.81 14.78 11.03
CA ALA A 4 -16.41 13.64 10.33
C ALA A 4 -15.92 13.48 8.87
N LEU A 5 -15.09 14.41 8.38
CA LEU A 5 -14.54 14.39 7.03
C LEU A 5 -13.10 13.84 6.97
N VAL A 6 -12.47 13.57 8.12
CA VAL A 6 -11.05 13.18 8.19
C VAL A 6 -10.88 11.70 8.57
N GLU A 7 -11.67 11.19 9.53
CA GLU A 7 -11.48 9.86 10.10
C GLU A 7 -12.72 8.94 9.95
N PRO A 8 -12.53 7.61 9.74
CA PRO A 8 -13.64 6.66 9.64
C PRO A 8 -14.52 6.65 10.89
N VAL A 9 -15.85 6.71 10.70
CA VAL A 9 -16.82 6.73 11.80
C VAL A 9 -17.54 5.39 11.90
N SER A 10 -17.59 4.80 13.09
CA SER A 10 -18.38 3.60 13.37
C SER A 10 -19.80 3.96 13.79
N LEU A 11 -20.80 3.46 13.07
CA LEU A 11 -22.21 3.51 13.43
C LEU A 11 -22.64 2.19 14.04
N THR A 12 -23.33 2.25 15.17
CA THR A 12 -23.90 1.07 15.83
C THR A 12 -25.43 1.16 15.84
N LYS A 13 -26.11 0.12 15.36
CA LYS A 13 -27.57 -0.01 15.52
C LYS A 13 -27.86 -0.97 16.66
N ARG A 14 -28.46 -0.44 17.75
CA ARG A 14 -28.91 -1.21 18.92
C ARG A 14 -27.87 -2.22 19.44
N GLY A 15 -26.61 -1.82 19.43
CA GLY A 15 -25.49 -2.60 19.98
C GLY A 15 -25.04 -3.83 19.18
N LYS A 16 -25.59 -4.09 17.98
CA LYS A 16 -25.30 -5.35 17.25
C LYS A 16 -24.83 -5.17 15.80
N ASP A 17 -25.28 -4.14 15.09
CA ASP A 17 -24.83 -3.92 13.70
C ASP A 17 -23.81 -2.78 13.65
N LYS A 18 -22.56 -3.07 13.27
CA LYS A 18 -21.46 -2.10 13.16
C LYS A 18 -21.19 -1.76 11.68
N LEU A 19 -21.62 -0.59 11.24
CA LEU A 19 -21.27 -0.02 9.93
C LEU A 19 -20.11 0.95 10.09
N VAL A 20 -19.18 1.01 9.15
CA VAL A 20 -18.12 2.02 9.12
C VAL A 20 -18.31 2.92 7.91
N ILE A 21 -18.47 4.21 8.14
CA ILE A 21 -18.52 5.22 7.08
C ILE A 21 -17.12 5.81 6.92
N LEU A 22 -16.63 5.84 5.69
CA LEU A 22 -15.33 6.39 5.32
C LEU A 22 -15.38 6.91 3.88
N THR A 23 -14.43 7.76 3.50
CA THR A 23 -14.44 8.35 2.16
C THR A 23 -14.19 7.28 1.09
N ALA A 24 -14.73 7.47 -0.11
CA ALA A 24 -14.50 6.53 -1.21
C ALA A 24 -13.00 6.36 -1.54
N ALA A 25 -12.19 7.39 -1.31
CA ALA A 25 -10.74 7.32 -1.45
C ALA A 25 -10.08 6.40 -0.40
N GLN A 26 -10.45 6.54 0.88
CA GLN A 26 -9.98 5.63 1.95
C GLN A 26 -10.47 4.20 1.72
N TYR A 27 -11.70 4.03 1.23
CA TYR A 27 -12.23 2.71 0.88
C TYR A 27 -11.38 2.06 -0.21
N ARG A 28 -11.12 2.79 -1.30
CA ARG A 28 -10.28 2.31 -2.41
C ARG A 28 -8.86 1.95 -1.97
N LYS A 29 -8.27 2.67 -1.00
CA LYS A 29 -6.98 2.29 -0.40
C LYS A 29 -7.07 0.99 0.41
N LEU A 30 -8.16 0.80 1.16
CA LEU A 30 -8.39 -0.39 1.99
C LEU A 30 -8.71 -1.64 1.17
N ILE A 31 -9.56 -1.52 0.15
CA ILE A 31 -9.89 -2.62 -0.78
C ILE A 31 -8.85 -2.80 -1.88
N GLY A 32 -8.01 -1.78 -2.08
CA GLY A 32 -6.84 -1.86 -2.91
C GLY A 32 -5.90 -2.88 -2.30
N ARG A 33 -6.07 -4.16 -2.67
CA ARG A 33 -4.91 -5.05 -2.77
C ARG A 33 -3.87 -4.24 -3.50
N SER A 34 -2.68 -4.11 -2.92
CA SER A 34 -1.52 -3.59 -3.63
C SER A 34 -1.52 -4.19 -5.04
N HIS A 35 -1.89 -3.40 -6.05
CA HIS A 35 -1.75 -3.84 -7.44
C HIS A 35 -0.28 -3.98 -7.80
N THR A 36 0.61 -3.41 -6.97
CA THR A 36 2.03 -3.73 -6.96
C THR A 36 2.19 -5.20 -6.57
N GLN A 37 2.49 -6.00 -7.58
CA GLN A 37 2.98 -7.36 -7.39
C GLN A 37 4.29 -7.29 -6.63
N ALA A 38 4.36 -7.97 -5.49
CA ALA A 38 5.58 -8.13 -4.74
C ALA A 38 6.19 -9.48 -5.11
N TYR A 39 7.50 -9.49 -5.32
CA TYR A 39 8.25 -10.70 -5.62
C TYR A 39 9.22 -10.99 -4.49
N GLY A 40 9.37 -12.28 -4.15
CA GLY A 40 10.50 -12.72 -3.35
C GLY A 40 11.77 -12.63 -4.18
N LEU A 41 12.92 -12.33 -3.56
CA LEU A 41 14.18 -12.15 -4.27
C LEU A 41 14.56 -13.36 -5.15
N LEU A 42 14.27 -14.58 -4.69
CA LEU A 42 14.61 -15.82 -5.41
C LEU A 42 13.54 -16.24 -6.44
N ASP A 43 12.33 -15.72 -6.31
CA ASP A 43 11.17 -16.13 -7.12
C ASP A 43 10.69 -15.00 -8.04
N ALA A 44 11.46 -13.92 -8.15
CA ALA A 44 11.16 -12.78 -9.01
C ALA A 44 11.38 -13.14 -10.49
N PRO A 45 10.53 -12.62 -11.40
CA PRO A 45 10.85 -12.59 -12.82
C PRO A 45 12.23 -11.97 -13.06
N GLU A 46 12.96 -12.53 -14.02
CA GLU A 46 14.36 -12.15 -14.29
C GLU A 46 14.51 -10.66 -14.58
N ASP A 47 13.59 -10.07 -15.32
CA ASP A 47 13.57 -8.63 -15.64
C ASP A 47 13.47 -7.75 -14.39
N ILE A 48 12.61 -8.12 -13.44
CA ILE A 48 12.45 -7.43 -12.16
C ILE A 48 13.69 -7.63 -11.28
N HIS A 49 14.26 -8.83 -11.27
CA HIS A 49 15.49 -9.11 -10.54
C HIS A 49 16.67 -8.29 -11.06
N GLN A 50 16.85 -8.23 -12.39
CA GLN A 50 17.90 -7.45 -13.03
C GLN A 50 17.75 -5.96 -12.74
N GLU A 51 16.55 -5.41 -12.86
CA GLU A 51 16.27 -4.01 -12.52
C GLU A 51 16.70 -3.67 -11.07
N LEU A 52 16.36 -4.53 -10.11
CA LEU A 52 16.76 -4.37 -8.71
C LEU A 52 18.27 -4.39 -8.54
N MET A 53 18.96 -5.37 -9.14
CA MET A 53 20.40 -5.52 -9.00
C MET A 53 21.16 -4.35 -9.64
N THR A 54 20.75 -3.90 -10.83
CA THR A 54 21.32 -2.71 -11.48
C THR A 54 21.15 -1.47 -10.60
N GLY A 55 19.96 -1.26 -10.01
CA GLY A 55 19.75 -0.13 -9.11
C GLY A 55 20.63 -0.17 -7.85
N ILE A 56 20.89 -1.36 -7.30
CA ILE A 56 21.81 -1.52 -6.16
C ILE A 56 23.26 -1.22 -6.58
N GLU A 57 23.69 -1.72 -7.74
CA GLU A 57 25.02 -1.44 -8.30
C GLU A 57 25.23 0.04 -8.56
N ASP A 58 24.22 0.76 -9.07
CA ASP A 58 24.29 2.21 -9.27
C ASP A 58 24.50 2.95 -7.95
N ILE A 59 23.79 2.55 -6.88
CA ILE A 59 23.91 3.17 -5.56
C ILE A 59 25.30 2.91 -4.96
N ILE A 60 25.78 1.66 -5.01
CA ILE A 60 27.08 1.28 -4.42
C ILE A 60 28.25 1.79 -5.27
N GLY A 61 28.10 1.82 -6.59
CA GLY A 61 29.12 2.29 -7.52
C GLY A 61 29.34 3.81 -7.46
N THR A 62 28.32 4.56 -7.05
CA THR A 62 28.39 6.03 -6.93
C THR A 62 29.22 6.49 -5.72
N ASP A 63 29.32 5.69 -4.65
CA ASP A 63 30.12 6.03 -3.46
C ASP A 63 31.64 5.85 -3.64
N ASN A 64 32.09 5.33 -4.80
CA ASN A 64 33.50 5.10 -5.13
C ASN A 64 34.03 5.98 -6.28
N ALA A 65 33.34 7.07 -6.65
CA ALA A 65 33.74 8.00 -7.71
C ALA A 65 34.25 9.35 -7.18
#